data_AF-A0A316S4R6-F1
#
_entry.id   AF-A0A316S4R6-F1
#
_cell.length_a   1.000
_cell.length_b   1.000
_cell.length_c   1.000
_cell.angle_alpha   90.00
_cell.angle_beta   90.00
_cell.angle_gamma   90.00
#
_symmetry.space_group_name_H-M   'P 1'
#
loop_
_entity.id
_entity.type
_entity.pdbx_description
1 polymer ?
#
loop_
_entity_poly.entity_id
_entity_poly.type
_entity_poly.pdbx_seq_one_letter_code
_entity_poly.pdbx_strand_id
1 'polypeptide(L)'
;MNENEKQAILLKAKDFFRKRIAKNHKINTQKLTSLKQFNVNPFTHKYLAQFAFGDSSPENMAKALLYPRILGTSISTTFGTQLQYFCNEVLSSYASTTSGMDIEFIDAIDGRKKYCQTKAGPNTINYDDVTTITNHFKAVRNLARTNHLKMNLDDCIVGVFYGSKEDLNQFYKKIDEEYPVYAGVEFWLHLTGDINFYNELINAFAEVADEMDSSALIQEIIHKLALEISSQDN
;
A
#
# COMPACT_ATOMS: atom_id res chain seq x y z
N MET A 1 1.81 20.96 11.20
CA MET A 1 0.37 20.82 10.89
C MET A 1 -0.46 21.32 12.07
N ASN A 2 -1.67 21.86 11.84
CA ASN A 2 -2.59 22.20 12.93
C ASN A 2 -3.62 21.09 13.17
N GLU A 3 -4.32 21.12 14.30
CA GLU A 3 -5.25 20.05 14.70
C GLU A 3 -6.43 19.88 13.72
N ASN A 4 -6.95 20.98 13.15
CA ASN A 4 -8.06 20.90 12.20
C ASN A 4 -7.65 20.19 10.90
N GLU A 5 -6.46 20.52 10.39
CA GLU A 5 -5.89 19.87 9.21
C GLU A 5 -5.63 18.38 9.47
N LYS A 6 -5.05 18.06 10.63
CA LYS A 6 -4.83 16.69 11.10
C LYS A 6 -6.12 15.87 11.08
N GLN A 7 -7.17 16.36 11.74
CA GLN A 7 -8.46 15.68 11.79
C GLN A 7 -9.09 15.54 10.40
N ALA A 8 -8.95 16.55 9.53
CA ALA A 8 -9.43 16.46 8.15
C ALA A 8 -8.72 15.34 7.36
N ILE A 9 -7.40 15.19 7.51
CA ILE A 9 -6.63 14.13 6.85
C ILE A 9 -7.04 12.76 7.40
N LEU A 10 -7.17 12.60 8.72
CA LEU A 10 -7.60 11.33 9.33
C LEU A 10 -9.01 10.92 8.88
N LEU A 11 -9.95 11.86 8.80
CA LEU A 11 -11.30 11.60 8.29
C LEU A 11 -11.29 11.18 6.81
N LYS A 12 -10.50 11.86 5.98
CA LYS A 12 -10.30 11.47 4.57
C LYS A 12 -9.65 10.09 4.45
N ALA A 13 -8.71 9.76 5.33
CA ALA A 13 -8.05 8.47 5.37
C ALA A 13 -9.06 7.33 5.68
N LYS A 14 -9.96 7.56 6.66
CA LYS A 14 -11.07 6.62 6.96
C LYS A 14 -11.95 6.40 5.73
N ASP A 15 -12.37 7.49 5.09
CA ASP A 15 -13.23 7.42 3.90
C ASP A 15 -12.56 6.71 2.72
N PHE A 16 -11.28 7.02 2.49
CA PHE A 16 -10.44 6.33 1.51
C PHE A 16 -10.39 4.82 1.80
N PHE A 17 -10.08 4.41 3.03
CA PHE A 17 -9.99 3.00 3.37
C PHE A 17 -11.32 2.27 3.12
N ARG A 18 -12.43 2.88 3.53
CA ARG A 18 -13.78 2.32 3.31
C ARG A 18 -14.13 2.18 1.83
N LYS A 19 -13.96 3.25 1.05
CA LYS A 19 -14.44 3.32 -0.34
C LYS A 19 -13.49 2.68 -1.34
N ARG A 20 -12.18 2.74 -1.10
CA ARG A 20 -11.14 2.30 -2.03
C ARG A 20 -10.56 0.95 -1.63
N ILE A 21 -10.21 0.74 -0.36
CA ILE A 21 -9.55 -0.51 0.05
C ILE A 21 -10.58 -1.60 0.32
N ALA A 22 -11.44 -1.43 1.32
CA ALA A 22 -12.37 -2.46 1.77
C ALA A 22 -13.36 -2.85 0.67
N LYS A 23 -13.96 -1.86 -0.02
CA LYS A 23 -14.90 -2.13 -1.12
C LYS A 23 -14.26 -2.93 -2.27
N ASN A 24 -13.07 -2.56 -2.73
CA ASN A 24 -12.41 -3.28 -3.83
C ASN A 24 -11.95 -4.67 -3.40
N HIS A 25 -11.46 -4.82 -2.16
CA HIS A 25 -11.09 -6.13 -1.62
C HIS A 25 -12.29 -7.08 -1.54
N LYS A 26 -13.45 -6.58 -1.11
CA LYS A 26 -14.72 -7.34 -1.14
C LYS A 26 -15.14 -7.72 -2.56
N ILE A 27 -15.11 -6.77 -3.50
CA ILE A 27 -15.42 -7.03 -4.93
C ILE A 27 -14.50 -8.10 -5.51
N ASN A 28 -13.20 -8.04 -5.21
CA ASN A 28 -12.24 -9.03 -5.69
C ASN A 28 -12.46 -10.40 -5.05
N THR A 29 -12.84 -10.44 -3.77
CA THR A 29 -13.22 -11.68 -3.07
C THR A 29 -14.45 -12.32 -3.71
N GLN A 30 -15.48 -11.54 -4.05
CA GLN A 30 -16.70 -12.02 -4.72
C GLN A 30 -16.45 -12.70 -6.08
N LYS A 31 -15.30 -12.46 -6.72
CA LYS A 31 -14.96 -13.10 -8.00
C LYS A 31 -14.40 -14.51 -7.83
N LEU A 32 -14.00 -14.91 -6.62
CA LEU A 32 -13.27 -16.16 -6.34
C LEU A 32 -14.19 -17.38 -6.20
N THR A 33 -15.30 -17.41 -6.93
CA THR A 33 -16.40 -18.38 -6.73
C THR A 33 -16.22 -19.72 -7.44
N SER A 34 -15.10 -19.94 -8.14
CA SER A 34 -14.86 -21.18 -8.91
C SER A 34 -13.37 -21.45 -9.09
N LEU A 35 -12.97 -22.72 -9.25
CA LEU A 35 -11.57 -23.15 -9.35
C LEU A 35 -10.83 -22.50 -10.52
N LYS A 36 -11.49 -22.19 -11.63
CA LYS A 36 -10.88 -21.48 -12.79
C LYS A 36 -10.30 -20.10 -12.46
N GLN A 37 -10.68 -19.52 -11.32
CA GLN A 37 -10.15 -18.23 -10.84
C GLN A 37 -8.80 -18.39 -10.13
N PHE A 38 -8.37 -19.63 -9.92
CA PHE A 38 -7.14 -20.00 -9.26
C PHE A 38 -6.25 -20.74 -10.25
N ASN A 39 -4.95 -20.45 -10.20
CA ASN A 39 -3.95 -21.27 -10.88
C ASN A 39 -3.54 -22.40 -9.92
N VAL A 40 -4.42 -23.40 -9.77
CA VAL A 40 -4.25 -24.48 -8.80
C VAL A 40 -3.06 -25.36 -9.19
N ASN A 41 -2.10 -25.52 -8.29
CA ASN A 41 -1.01 -26.47 -8.47
C ASN A 41 -1.45 -27.86 -7.95
N PRO A 42 -1.69 -28.85 -8.84
CA PRO A 42 -2.23 -30.14 -8.44
C PRO A 42 -1.28 -30.95 -7.53
N PHE A 43 0.03 -30.71 -7.59
CA PHE A 43 1.01 -31.41 -6.78
C PHE A 43 1.03 -30.98 -5.31
N THR A 44 0.58 -29.75 -5.03
CA THR A 44 0.70 -29.15 -3.70
C THR A 44 -0.64 -28.88 -3.04
N HIS A 45 -1.74 -28.83 -3.79
CA HIS A 45 -3.04 -28.41 -3.26
C HIS A 45 -3.54 -29.29 -2.10
N LYS A 46 -3.58 -30.62 -2.29
CA LYS A 46 -3.98 -31.57 -1.22
C LYS A 46 -3.02 -31.49 -0.02
N TYR A 47 -1.72 -31.37 -0.28
CA TYR A 47 -0.70 -31.22 0.76
C TYR A 47 -0.90 -29.94 1.60
N LEU A 48 -1.16 -28.79 0.96
CA LEU A 48 -1.36 -27.52 1.65
C LEU A 48 -2.59 -27.55 2.57
N ALA A 49 -3.67 -28.21 2.15
CA ALA A 49 -4.85 -28.42 2.98
C ALA A 49 -4.51 -29.30 4.20
N GLN A 50 -3.86 -30.44 3.97
CA GLN A 50 -3.44 -31.36 5.03
C GLN A 50 -2.51 -30.68 6.04
N PHE A 51 -1.56 -29.88 5.55
CA PHE A 51 -0.60 -29.16 6.37
C PHE A 51 -1.25 -28.07 7.23
N ALA A 52 -2.15 -27.27 6.65
CA ALA A 52 -2.76 -26.13 7.34
C ALA A 52 -3.94 -26.50 8.24
N PHE A 53 -4.71 -27.53 7.89
CA PHE A 53 -5.99 -27.85 8.54
C PHE A 53 -6.10 -29.28 9.07
N GLY A 54 -5.10 -30.13 8.85
CA GLY A 54 -5.06 -31.50 9.37
C GLY A 54 -5.82 -32.54 8.52
N ASP A 55 -6.51 -32.12 7.46
CA ASP A 55 -7.08 -33.00 6.44
C ASP A 55 -7.12 -32.34 5.05
N SER A 56 -7.43 -33.14 4.02
CA SER A 56 -7.64 -32.67 2.64
C SER A 56 -9.09 -32.83 2.21
N SER A 57 -10.04 -32.62 3.13
CA SER A 57 -11.45 -32.52 2.76
C SER A 57 -11.66 -31.41 1.72
N PRO A 58 -12.69 -31.49 0.86
CA PRO A 58 -12.97 -30.46 -0.15
C PRO A 58 -13.11 -29.05 0.46
N GLU A 59 -13.65 -28.94 1.67
CA GLU A 59 -13.75 -27.68 2.40
C GLU A 59 -12.37 -27.11 2.78
N ASN A 60 -11.48 -27.93 3.34
CA ASN A 60 -10.14 -27.49 3.71
C ASN A 60 -9.24 -27.25 2.49
N MET A 61 -9.45 -28.00 1.41
CA MET A 61 -8.87 -27.70 0.10
C MET A 61 -9.36 -26.35 -0.46
N ALA A 62 -10.64 -26.02 -0.31
CA ALA A 62 -11.15 -24.69 -0.68
C ALA A 62 -10.55 -23.57 0.18
N LYS A 63 -10.44 -23.75 1.50
CA LYS A 63 -9.76 -22.80 2.41
C LYS A 63 -8.30 -22.59 2.02
N ALA A 64 -7.59 -23.66 1.67
CA ALA A 64 -6.18 -23.60 1.26
C ALA A 64 -5.96 -22.80 -0.03
N LEU A 65 -6.98 -22.65 -0.88
CA LEU A 65 -6.94 -21.76 -2.04
C LEU A 65 -7.37 -20.33 -1.69
N LEU A 66 -8.47 -20.19 -0.96
CA LEU A 66 -9.12 -18.91 -0.75
C LEU A 66 -8.32 -18.01 0.21
N TYR A 67 -7.88 -18.53 1.37
CA TYR A 67 -7.23 -17.72 2.38
C TYR A 67 -5.93 -17.06 1.91
N PRO A 68 -4.99 -17.78 1.25
CA PRO A 68 -3.79 -17.13 0.71
C PRO A 68 -4.11 -16.03 -0.31
N ARG A 69 -5.21 -16.18 -1.06
CA ARG A 69 -5.65 -15.18 -2.04
C ARG A 69 -6.19 -13.93 -1.36
N ILE A 70 -7.12 -14.06 -0.42
CA ILE A 70 -7.78 -12.91 0.21
C ILE A 70 -6.91 -12.23 1.28
N LEU A 71 -6.13 -12.99 2.05
CA LEU A 71 -5.29 -12.48 3.14
C LEU A 71 -3.90 -12.02 2.66
N GLY A 72 -3.53 -12.37 1.43
CA GLY A 72 -2.25 -11.99 0.84
C GLY A 72 -2.45 -11.18 -0.43
N THR A 73 -2.29 -11.83 -1.58
CA THR A 73 -2.14 -11.14 -2.87
C THR A 73 -3.27 -10.18 -3.22
N SER A 74 -4.54 -10.52 -2.94
CA SER A 74 -5.67 -9.66 -3.29
C SER A 74 -5.67 -8.34 -2.52
N ILE A 75 -5.39 -8.37 -1.21
CA ILE A 75 -5.38 -7.16 -0.40
C ILE A 75 -4.14 -6.32 -0.68
N SER A 76 -2.96 -6.94 -0.80
CA SER A 76 -1.72 -6.23 -1.10
C SER A 76 -1.75 -5.52 -2.45
N THR A 77 -2.28 -6.18 -3.50
CA THR A 77 -2.48 -5.54 -4.80
C THR A 77 -3.49 -4.40 -4.71
N THR A 78 -4.62 -4.61 -4.02
CA THR A 78 -5.63 -3.55 -3.84
C THR A 78 -5.01 -2.33 -3.16
N PHE A 79 -4.27 -2.54 -2.06
CA PHE A 79 -3.61 -1.46 -1.35
C PHE A 79 -2.61 -0.72 -2.24
N GLY A 80 -1.70 -1.43 -2.91
CA GLY A 80 -0.70 -0.82 -3.80
C GLY A 80 -1.32 -0.03 -4.95
N THR A 81 -2.34 -0.57 -5.63
CA THR A 81 -3.00 0.13 -6.75
C THR A 81 -3.80 1.33 -6.27
N GLN A 82 -4.50 1.23 -5.14
CA GLN A 82 -5.32 2.33 -4.65
C GLN A 82 -4.49 3.44 -4.03
N LEU A 83 -3.26 3.18 -3.58
CA LEU A 83 -2.45 4.19 -2.90
C LEU A 83 -2.10 5.40 -3.78
N GLN A 84 -2.06 5.23 -5.10
CA GLN A 84 -1.92 6.37 -6.03
C GLN A 84 -3.03 7.42 -5.81
N TYR A 85 -4.25 6.97 -5.46
CA TYR A 85 -5.36 7.87 -5.15
C TYR A 85 -5.26 8.46 -3.75
N PHE A 86 -4.49 7.86 -2.84
CA PHE A 86 -4.33 8.38 -1.49
C PHE A 86 -3.70 9.78 -1.50
N CYS A 87 -2.65 9.99 -2.31
CA CYS A 87 -2.02 11.30 -2.43
C CYS A 87 -3.01 12.37 -2.93
N ASN A 88 -3.87 12.01 -3.87
CA ASN A 88 -4.83 12.93 -4.47
C ASN A 88 -6.09 13.18 -3.63
N GLU A 89 -6.57 12.18 -2.89
CA GLU A 89 -7.82 12.27 -2.13
C GLU A 89 -7.57 12.68 -0.67
N VAL A 90 -6.53 12.14 -0.05
CA VAL A 90 -6.22 12.31 1.37
C VAL A 90 -5.20 13.43 1.55
N LEU A 91 -4.09 13.40 0.80
CA LEU A 91 -3.04 14.43 0.85
C LEU A 91 -3.22 15.53 -0.20
N SER A 92 -4.47 15.78 -0.61
CA SER A 92 -4.79 16.70 -1.71
C SER A 92 -4.23 18.12 -1.53
N SER A 93 -4.06 18.57 -0.29
CA SER A 93 -3.45 19.87 0.05
C SER A 93 -1.95 19.95 -0.26
N TYR A 94 -1.30 18.79 -0.42
CA TYR A 94 0.11 18.65 -0.73
C TYR A 94 0.35 18.25 -2.19
N ALA A 95 -0.68 18.16 -3.03
CA ALA A 95 -0.52 17.69 -4.40
C ALA A 95 0.51 18.52 -5.17
N SER A 96 1.45 17.83 -5.82
CA SER A 96 2.50 18.45 -6.62
C SER A 96 1.99 18.89 -7.98
N THR A 97 2.42 20.06 -8.44
CA THR A 97 2.28 20.47 -9.85
C THR A 97 3.54 20.17 -10.68
N THR A 98 4.62 19.78 -10.01
CA THR A 98 5.89 19.46 -10.65
C THR A 98 5.86 18.05 -11.24
N SER A 99 6.17 17.93 -12.53
CA SER A 99 6.20 16.65 -13.24
C SER A 99 7.11 15.63 -12.55
N GLY A 100 6.60 14.42 -12.35
CA GLY A 100 7.31 13.30 -11.74
C GLY A 100 7.30 13.27 -10.21
N MET A 101 6.73 14.30 -9.56
CA MET A 101 6.54 14.38 -8.10
C MET A 101 5.07 14.16 -7.76
N ASP A 102 4.80 13.47 -6.65
CA ASP A 102 3.42 13.21 -6.20
C ASP A 102 2.93 14.32 -5.27
N ILE A 103 3.78 14.72 -4.31
CA ILE A 103 3.47 15.75 -3.33
C ILE A 103 4.61 16.76 -3.15
N GLU A 104 4.25 17.98 -2.77
CA GLU A 104 5.15 19.05 -2.34
C GLU A 104 4.68 19.56 -0.98
N PHE A 105 5.60 19.68 -0.01
CA PHE A 105 5.27 20.13 1.34
C PHE A 105 6.42 20.91 1.96
N ILE A 106 6.13 21.69 3.01
CA ILE A 106 7.18 22.26 3.85
C ILE A 106 7.48 21.24 4.95
N ASP A 107 8.72 20.76 4.99
CA ASP A 107 9.17 19.83 6.01
C ASP A 107 9.00 20.43 7.40
N ALA A 108 8.33 19.70 8.28
CA ALA A 108 8.05 20.19 9.62
C ALA A 108 9.30 20.23 10.52
N ILE A 109 10.37 19.52 10.14
CA ILE A 109 11.61 19.42 10.91
C ILE A 109 12.61 20.50 10.48
N ASP A 110 12.87 20.64 9.18
CA ASP A 110 13.89 21.57 8.67
C ASP A 110 13.32 22.87 8.07
N GLY A 111 11.99 22.97 7.89
CA GLY A 111 11.31 24.16 7.37
C GLY A 111 11.51 24.41 5.87
N ARG A 112 12.09 23.46 5.12
CA ARG A 112 12.37 23.59 3.69
C ARG A 112 11.29 22.95 2.85
N LYS A 113 11.13 23.46 1.63
CA LYS A 113 10.21 22.86 0.66
C LYS A 113 10.79 21.53 0.14
N LYS A 114 10.00 20.47 0.25
CA LYS A 114 10.32 19.12 -0.24
C LYS A 114 9.49 18.78 -1.48
N TYR A 115 10.14 18.07 -2.40
CA TYR A 115 9.58 17.51 -3.62
C TYR A 115 9.65 16.00 -3.47
N CYS A 116 8.48 15.37 -3.33
CA CYS A 116 8.40 14.00 -2.88
C CYS A 116 7.75 13.10 -3.93
N GLN A 117 8.42 11.98 -4.21
CA GLN A 117 7.75 10.83 -4.82
C GLN A 117 7.39 9.83 -3.72
N THR A 118 6.12 9.45 -3.70
CA THR A 118 5.55 8.57 -2.69
C THR A 118 5.52 7.12 -3.15
N LYS A 119 5.68 6.19 -2.21
CA LYS A 119 5.57 4.75 -2.46
C LYS A 119 4.86 4.07 -1.30
N ALA A 120 4.22 2.95 -1.60
CA ALA A 120 3.40 2.26 -0.61
C ALA A 120 4.23 1.65 0.51
N GLY A 121 5.31 0.94 0.18
CA GLY A 121 6.03 0.16 1.19
C GLY A 121 7.48 -0.13 0.81
N PRO A 122 8.17 -0.86 1.69
CA PRO A 122 9.63 -1.03 1.63
C PRO A 122 10.13 -1.89 0.46
N ASN A 123 9.22 -2.62 -0.20
CA ASN A 123 9.53 -3.53 -1.30
C ASN A 123 8.83 -3.17 -2.61
N THR A 124 8.37 -1.92 -2.75
CA THR A 124 7.48 -1.54 -3.88
C THR A 124 8.19 -0.90 -5.07
N ILE A 125 9.52 -0.86 -5.08
CA ILE A 125 10.31 -0.40 -6.24
C ILE A 125 11.29 -1.47 -6.69
N ASN A 126 11.66 -1.41 -7.96
CA ASN A 126 12.65 -2.26 -8.61
C ASN A 126 13.83 -1.45 -9.18
N TYR A 127 14.68 -2.11 -9.97
CA TYR A 127 15.86 -1.50 -10.59
C TYR A 127 15.52 -0.32 -11.53
N ASP A 128 14.47 -0.45 -12.35
CA ASP A 128 14.08 0.59 -13.32
C ASP A 128 13.48 1.81 -12.62
N ASP A 129 12.79 1.60 -11.50
CA ASP A 129 12.26 2.67 -10.66
C ASP A 129 13.37 3.59 -10.11
N VAL A 130 14.54 3.04 -9.75
CA VAL A 130 15.69 3.84 -9.27
C VAL A 130 16.07 4.88 -10.31
N THR A 131 16.18 4.47 -11.58
CA THR A 131 16.53 5.35 -12.69
C THR A 131 15.44 6.39 -12.92
N THR A 132 14.18 5.96 -12.94
CA THR A 132 13.01 6.84 -13.12
C THR A 132 12.95 7.93 -12.05
N ILE A 133 13.00 7.55 -10.77
CA ILE A 133 12.97 8.45 -9.61
C ILE A 133 14.12 9.46 -9.70
N THR A 134 15.35 8.97 -9.89
CA THR A 134 16.54 9.80 -9.95
C THR A 134 16.46 10.81 -11.10
N ASN A 135 15.92 10.41 -12.25
CA ASN A 135 15.73 11.30 -13.40
C ASN A 135 14.67 12.37 -13.13
N HIS A 136 13.58 12.03 -12.44
CA HIS A 136 12.60 13.03 -12.03
C HIS A 136 13.23 14.06 -11.07
N PHE A 137 13.96 13.63 -10.05
CA PHE A 137 14.64 14.56 -9.13
C PHE A 137 15.68 15.43 -9.85
N LYS A 138 16.45 14.88 -10.78
CA LYS A 138 17.36 15.67 -11.63
C LYS A 138 16.61 16.71 -12.46
N ALA A 139 15.46 16.35 -13.03
CA ALA A 139 14.63 17.29 -13.80
C ALA A 139 14.12 18.45 -12.93
N VAL A 140 13.62 18.16 -11.71
CA VAL A 140 13.18 19.18 -10.75
C VAL A 140 14.34 20.13 -10.40
N ARG A 141 15.52 19.59 -10.10
CA ARG A 141 16.71 20.40 -9.79
C ARG A 141 17.17 21.27 -10.94
N ASN A 142 17.14 20.73 -12.17
CA ASN A 142 17.46 21.49 -13.36
C ASN A 142 16.48 22.65 -13.58
N LEU A 143 15.19 22.41 -13.35
CA LEU A 143 14.16 23.44 -13.42
C LEU A 143 14.38 24.52 -12.35
N ALA A 144 14.69 24.13 -11.11
CA ALA A 144 15.00 25.07 -10.04
C ALA A 144 16.19 25.97 -10.39
N ARG A 145 17.27 25.40 -10.95
CA ARG A 145 18.44 26.13 -11.42
C ARG A 145 18.10 27.14 -12.53
N THR A 146 17.30 26.73 -13.51
CA THR A 146 16.84 27.61 -14.61
C THR A 146 16.03 28.80 -14.09
N ASN A 147 15.28 28.61 -13.00
CA ASN A 147 14.49 29.67 -12.37
C ASN A 147 15.22 30.39 -11.23
N HIS A 148 16.53 30.19 -11.08
CA HIS A 148 17.35 30.79 -10.02
C HIS A 148 16.84 30.50 -8.59
N LEU A 149 16.16 29.38 -8.40
CA LEU A 149 15.69 28.92 -7.09
C LEU A 149 16.81 28.16 -6.38
N LYS A 150 17.04 28.49 -5.11
CA LYS A 150 17.98 27.75 -4.26
C LYS A 150 17.34 26.43 -3.84
N MET A 151 17.97 25.32 -4.23
CA MET A 151 17.51 23.97 -3.94
C MET A 151 18.71 23.09 -3.59
N ASN A 152 18.58 22.31 -2.52
CA ASN A 152 19.55 21.32 -2.12
C ASN A 152 19.19 19.93 -2.67
N LEU A 153 20.12 18.98 -2.52
CA LEU A 153 19.88 17.56 -2.85
C LEU A 153 18.78 16.95 -1.98
N ASP A 154 18.81 17.23 -0.68
CA ASP A 154 17.88 16.75 0.34
C ASP A 154 16.50 17.43 0.31
N ASP A 155 16.25 18.29 -0.68
CA ASP A 155 14.90 18.80 -0.97
C ASP A 155 14.10 17.84 -1.86
N CYS A 156 14.76 16.93 -2.57
CA CYS A 156 14.11 15.85 -3.31
C CYS A 156 14.16 14.58 -2.47
N ILE A 157 13.00 14.02 -2.14
CA ILE A 157 12.91 12.86 -1.23
C ILE A 157 11.99 11.77 -1.76
N VAL A 158 12.17 10.55 -1.26
CA VAL A 158 11.19 9.47 -1.41
C VAL A 158 10.49 9.24 -0.09
N GLY A 159 9.16 9.30 -0.09
CA GLY A 159 8.32 9.00 1.07
C GLY A 159 7.70 7.61 0.96
N VAL A 160 8.02 6.72 1.90
CA VAL A 160 7.46 5.36 1.97
C VAL A 160 6.44 5.28 3.10
N PHE A 161 5.18 4.95 2.78
CA PHE A 161 4.07 5.15 3.71
C PHE A 161 4.09 4.24 4.95
N TYR A 162 4.57 3.00 4.83
CA TYR A 162 4.71 2.07 5.95
C TYR A 162 6.05 1.33 5.90
N GLY A 163 6.40 0.70 7.02
CA GLY A 163 7.68 0.02 7.22
C GLY A 163 8.69 0.90 7.94
N SER A 164 9.93 0.42 8.00
CA SER A 164 11.07 1.10 8.60
C SER A 164 12.23 1.21 7.63
N LYS A 165 13.27 1.96 8.00
CA LYS A 165 14.47 2.13 7.19
C LYS A 165 15.22 0.80 6.99
N GLU A 166 15.14 -0.09 7.97
CA GLU A 166 15.74 -1.41 7.97
C GLU A 166 15.05 -2.35 6.98
N ASP A 167 13.72 -2.20 6.82
CA ASP A 167 12.89 -3.01 5.92
C ASP A 167 13.12 -2.65 4.44
N LEU A 168 13.64 -1.45 4.15
CA LEU A 168 13.83 -0.95 2.81
C LEU A 168 14.72 -1.89 1.98
N ASN A 169 14.22 -2.24 0.80
CA ASN A 169 14.98 -3.04 -0.15
C ASN A 169 16.24 -2.32 -0.64
N GLN A 170 17.12 -3.07 -1.30
CA GLN A 170 18.40 -2.54 -1.80
C GLN A 170 18.24 -1.37 -2.79
N PHE A 171 17.11 -1.28 -3.49
CA PHE A 171 16.87 -0.23 -4.48
C PHE A 171 16.56 1.10 -3.81
N TYR A 172 15.81 1.10 -2.71
CA TYR A 172 15.64 2.29 -1.89
C TYR A 172 16.95 2.71 -1.24
N LYS A 173 17.71 1.75 -0.69
CA LYS A 173 19.04 2.03 -0.13
C LYS A 173 19.96 2.69 -1.16
N LYS A 174 19.86 2.31 -2.44
CA LYS A 174 20.60 2.93 -3.53
C LYS A 174 20.20 4.38 -3.79
N ILE A 175 18.91 4.70 -3.68
CA ILE A 175 18.41 6.09 -3.80
C ILE A 175 18.86 6.92 -2.60
N ASP A 176 18.80 6.34 -1.39
CA ASP A 176 19.17 6.99 -0.12
C ASP A 176 20.65 7.42 -0.05
N GLU A 177 21.50 6.91 -0.95
CA GLU A 177 22.88 7.40 -1.12
C GLU A 177 22.95 8.84 -1.65
N GLU A 178 21.95 9.29 -2.42
CA GLU A 178 21.92 10.64 -3.04
C GLU A 178 20.71 11.47 -2.61
N TYR A 179 19.55 10.85 -2.43
CA TYR A 179 18.27 11.50 -2.09
C TYR A 179 17.63 10.81 -0.89
N PRO A 180 17.28 11.53 0.19
CA PRO A 180 16.73 10.91 1.39
C PRO A 180 15.49 10.04 1.12
N VAL A 181 15.46 8.87 1.73
CA VAL A 181 14.30 7.97 1.76
C VAL A 181 13.79 7.86 3.18
N TYR A 182 12.60 8.40 3.42
CA TYR A 182 11.93 8.34 4.72
C TYR A 182 10.84 7.27 4.71
N ALA A 183 10.77 6.44 5.74
CA ALA A 183 9.84 5.31 5.81
C ALA A 183 8.98 5.33 7.08
N GLY A 184 7.68 5.05 6.90
CA GLY A 184 6.73 4.94 8.01
C GLY A 184 6.73 6.18 8.88
N VAL A 185 6.92 5.98 10.19
CA VAL A 185 6.91 7.05 11.20
C VAL A 185 7.78 8.24 10.80
N GLU A 186 8.96 8.01 10.22
CA GLU A 186 9.89 9.07 9.82
C GLU A 186 9.26 9.95 8.73
N PHE A 187 8.73 9.35 7.66
CA PHE A 187 8.10 10.11 6.58
C PHE A 187 6.93 10.96 7.09
N TRP A 188 6.06 10.37 7.90
CA TRP A 188 4.89 11.07 8.44
C TRP A 188 5.29 12.18 9.42
N LEU A 189 6.36 11.99 10.20
CA LEU A 189 6.90 13.03 11.06
C LEU A 189 7.41 14.22 10.24
N HIS A 190 8.16 13.98 9.16
CA HIS A 190 8.63 15.04 8.26
C HIS A 190 7.48 15.78 7.57
N LEU A 191 6.43 15.07 7.16
CA LEU A 191 5.27 15.66 6.51
C LEU A 191 4.42 16.50 7.48
N THR A 192 4.24 16.02 8.72
CA THR A 192 3.20 16.55 9.62
C THR A 192 3.74 17.35 10.80
N GLY A 193 4.94 17.01 11.26
CA GLY A 193 5.53 17.48 12.52
C GLY A 193 5.02 16.75 13.77
N ASP A 194 4.19 15.72 13.60
CA ASP A 194 3.58 14.99 14.71
C ASP A 194 4.03 13.52 14.72
N ILE A 195 4.80 13.17 15.74
CA ILE A 195 5.34 11.82 15.94
C ILE A 195 4.23 10.76 16.12
N ASN A 196 3.06 11.16 16.60
CA ASN A 196 1.94 10.24 16.83
C ASN A 196 1.06 10.07 15.60
N PHE A 197 1.20 10.94 14.59
CA PHE A 197 0.32 10.94 13.42
C PHE A 197 0.27 9.59 12.70
N TYR A 198 1.41 8.92 12.56
CA TYR A 198 1.46 7.61 11.92
C TYR A 198 0.60 6.56 12.66
N ASN A 199 0.68 6.53 13.99
CA ASN A 199 -0.13 5.61 14.80
C ASN A 199 -1.61 5.98 14.75
N GLU A 200 -1.94 7.27 14.75
CA GLU A 200 -3.31 7.73 14.60
C GLU A 200 -3.90 7.41 13.23
N LEU A 201 -3.08 7.46 12.17
CA LEU A 201 -3.47 7.03 10.83
C LEU A 201 -3.76 5.52 10.79
N ILE A 202 -2.95 4.70 11.47
CA ILE A 202 -3.20 3.27 11.63
C ILE A 202 -4.51 3.04 12.38
N ASN A 203 -4.73 3.73 13.51
CA ASN A 203 -5.95 3.62 14.29
C ASN A 203 -7.18 4.04 13.47
N ALA A 204 -7.05 5.09 12.65
CA ALA A 204 -8.10 5.52 11.76
C ALA A 204 -8.51 4.41 10.76
N PHE A 205 -7.54 3.68 10.19
CA PHE A 205 -7.85 2.51 9.36
C PHE A 205 -8.44 1.35 10.17
N ALA A 206 -7.97 1.11 11.39
CA ALA A 206 -8.49 0.06 12.27
C ALA A 206 -9.96 0.28 12.63
N GLU A 207 -10.36 1.51 12.94
CA GLU A 207 -11.76 1.85 13.21
C GLU A 207 -12.69 1.50 12.03
N VAL A 208 -12.22 1.66 10.79
CA VAL A 208 -12.99 1.27 9.60
C VAL A 208 -13.02 -0.26 9.45
N ALA A 209 -12.00 -0.97 9.91
CA ALA A 209 -11.97 -2.43 9.86
C ALA A 209 -13.04 -3.05 10.76
N ASP A 210 -13.36 -2.42 11.90
CA ASP A 210 -14.44 -2.86 12.80
C ASP A 210 -15.83 -2.80 12.15
N GLU A 211 -16.01 -1.99 11.10
CA GLU A 211 -17.24 -1.91 10.32
C GLU A 211 -17.39 -3.07 9.31
N MET A 212 -16.34 -3.87 9.11
CA MET A 212 -16.25 -4.81 8.00
C MET A 212 -16.40 -6.27 8.45
N ASP A 213 -17.54 -6.87 8.10
CA ASP A 213 -17.72 -8.32 8.18
C ASP A 213 -17.99 -8.91 6.78
N SER A 214 -17.11 -9.82 6.36
CA SER A 214 -17.26 -10.60 5.12
C SER A 214 -17.25 -12.11 5.38
N SER A 215 -17.43 -12.54 6.63
CA SER A 215 -17.42 -13.95 7.04
C SER A 215 -18.44 -14.78 6.25
N ALA A 216 -19.69 -14.33 6.15
CA ALA A 216 -20.74 -15.02 5.40
C ALA A 216 -20.40 -15.19 3.91
N LEU A 217 -19.85 -14.15 3.27
CA LEU A 217 -19.39 -14.21 1.88
C LEU A 217 -18.26 -15.22 1.70
N ILE A 218 -17.29 -15.22 2.63
CA ILE A 218 -16.15 -16.16 2.60
C ILE A 218 -16.66 -17.60 2.74
N GLN A 219 -17.60 -17.85 3.66
CA GLN A 219 -18.19 -19.18 3.84
C GLN A 219 -18.97 -19.64 2.59
N GLU A 220 -19.73 -18.75 1.95
CA GLU A 220 -20.42 -19.05 0.70
C GLU A 220 -19.43 -19.46 -0.41
N ILE A 221 -18.31 -18.74 -0.53
CA ILE A 221 -17.28 -19.05 -1.53
C ILE A 221 -16.59 -20.39 -1.21
N ILE A 222 -16.24 -20.65 0.06
CA ILE A 222 -15.67 -21.93 0.49
C ILE A 222 -16.61 -23.07 0.11
N HIS A 223 -17.91 -22.92 0.39
CA HIS A 223 -18.90 -23.93 0.07
C HIS A 223 -18.98 -24.20 -1.44
N LYS A 224 -19.04 -23.15 -2.27
CA LYS A 224 -19.05 -23.29 -3.74
C LYS A 224 -17.81 -24.00 -4.27
N LEU A 225 -16.63 -23.63 -3.78
CA LEU A 225 -15.36 -24.26 -4.17
C LEU A 225 -15.30 -25.72 -3.71
N ALA A 226 -15.77 -26.03 -2.50
CA ALA A 226 -15.79 -27.40 -1.97
C ALA A 226 -16.68 -28.33 -2.81
N LEU A 227 -17.85 -27.84 -3.26
CA LEU A 227 -18.72 -28.58 -4.18
C LEU A 227 -18.03 -28.86 -5.52
N GLU A 228 -17.36 -27.87 -6.09
CA GLU A 228 -16.63 -28.02 -7.35
C GLU A 228 -15.47 -29.03 -7.21
N ILE A 229 -14.69 -28.96 -6.14
CA ILE A 229 -13.60 -29.91 -5.85
C ILE A 229 -14.14 -31.35 -5.73
N SER A 230 -15.23 -31.53 -4.99
CA SER A 230 -15.88 -32.84 -4.81
C SER A 230 -16.35 -33.44 -6.14
N SER A 231 -16.74 -32.60 -7.10
CA SER A 231 -17.18 -33.05 -8.43
C SER A 231 -16.03 -33.44 -9.37
N GLN A 232 -14.79 -33.05 -9.08
CA GLN A 232 -13.60 -33.41 -9.87
C GLN A 232 -12.91 -34.68 -9.39
N ASP A 233 -13.12 -35.09 -8.13
CA ASP A 233 -12.60 -36.33 -7.55
C ASP A 233 -13.49 -37.56 -7.86
N ASN A 234 -14.65 -37.36 -8.51
CA ASN A 234 -15.53 -38.42 -9.06
C ASN A 234 -15.33 -38.60 -10.57
#